data_AF-A0A920E0Q3-F1
#
_entry.id   AF-A0A920E0Q3-F1
#
_cell.length_a   1.000
_cell.length_b   1.000
_cell.length_c   1.000
_cell.angle_alpha   90.00
_cell.angle_beta   90.00
_cell.angle_gamma   90.00
#
_symmetry.space_group_name_H-M   'P 1'
#
loop_
_entity.id
_entity.type
_entity.pdbx_description
1 polymer ?
#
loop_
_entity_poly.entity_id
_entity_poly.type
_entity_poly.pdbx_seq_one_letter_code
_entity_poly.pdbx_strand_id
1 'polypeptide(L)'
;MTSKLFYCFARHLIHHNSEIAKKAGYKNVNYVKSQMIADGNFSTVKSPNPEEIESLDLALKLGNKEKADIVIGTDPDADRLGIAIRDLKII
;
A
#
# COMPACT_ATOMS: atom_id res chain seq x y z
N MET A 1 6.02 -18.29 10.07
CA MET A 1 5.14 -17.54 9.13
C MET A 1 4.82 -16.19 9.77
N THR A 2 5.82 -15.32 9.94
CA THR A 2 5.82 -14.37 11.07
C THR A 2 5.73 -12.89 10.71
N SER A 3 5.72 -12.50 9.43
CA SER A 3 5.88 -11.07 9.12
C SER A 3 5.23 -10.61 7.84
N LYS A 4 3.94 -10.93 7.60
CA LYS A 4 3.21 -10.32 6.48
C LYS A 4 2.98 -8.83 6.74
N LEU A 5 3.95 -8.03 6.32
CA LEU A 5 3.89 -6.59 6.34
C LEU A 5 3.12 -6.11 5.10
N PHE A 6 2.06 -5.34 5.36
CA PHE A 6 1.09 -4.82 4.39
C PHE A 6 1.20 -3.30 4.33
N TYR A 7 1.24 -2.73 3.13
CA TYR A 7 1.19 -1.28 2.91
C TYR A 7 -0.07 -0.93 2.11
N CYS A 8 -0.81 0.10 2.52
CA CYS A 8 -2.05 0.53 1.87
C CYS A 8 -2.00 2.02 1.51
N PHE A 9 -2.49 2.37 0.32
CA PHE A 9 -2.85 3.74 -0.05
C PHE A 9 -4.26 3.77 -0.65
N ALA A 10 -5.19 4.48 -0.01
CA ALA A 10 -6.30 5.16 -0.68
C ALA A 10 -7.01 6.11 0.27
N ARG A 11 -7.15 7.35 -0.20
CA ARG A 11 -7.54 8.56 0.56
C ARG A 11 -8.93 8.52 1.19
N HIS A 12 -9.78 7.52 0.91
CA HIS A 12 -11.15 7.45 1.42
C HIS A 12 -11.51 6.18 2.21
N LEU A 13 -10.69 5.13 2.21
CA LEU A 13 -10.96 3.88 2.95
C LEU A 13 -9.84 3.47 3.92
N ILE A 14 -9.01 4.44 4.32
CA ILE A 14 -7.78 4.23 5.10
C ILE A 14 -8.05 3.46 6.41
N HIS A 15 -9.19 3.67 7.06
CA HIS A 15 -9.53 2.99 8.31
C HIS A 15 -10.14 1.60 8.11
N HIS A 16 -10.79 1.34 6.97
CA HIS A 16 -11.48 0.07 6.74
C HIS A 16 -10.53 -1.01 6.19
N ASN A 17 -9.60 -0.63 5.32
CA ASN A 17 -8.72 -1.59 4.65
C ASN A 17 -7.75 -2.28 5.62
N SER A 18 -7.32 -1.57 6.67
CA SER A 18 -6.45 -2.15 7.69
C SER A 18 -7.15 -3.16 8.59
N GLU A 19 -8.42 -2.93 8.91
CA GLU A 19 -9.20 -3.85 9.72
C GLU A 19 -9.50 -5.13 8.92
N ILE A 20 -9.71 -5.02 7.61
CA ILE A 20 -9.84 -6.17 6.71
C ILE A 20 -8.53 -6.95 6.65
N ALA A 21 -7.38 -6.29 6.47
CA ALA A 21 -6.08 -6.96 6.46
C ALA A 21 -5.77 -7.65 7.80
N LYS A 22 -6.05 -7.00 8.94
CA LYS A 22 -5.92 -7.61 10.26
C LYS A 22 -6.83 -8.83 10.43
N LYS A 23 -8.09 -8.74 10.01
CA LYS A 23 -9.03 -9.88 10.00
C LYS A 23 -8.59 -11.02 9.10
N ALA A 24 -7.91 -10.71 8.00
CA ALA A 24 -7.29 -11.68 7.10
C ALA A 24 -5.98 -12.30 7.65
N GLY A 25 -5.54 -11.92 8.85
CA GLY A 25 -4.40 -12.52 9.55
C GLY A 25 -3.06 -11.79 9.36
N TYR A 26 -3.06 -10.59 8.75
CA TYR A 26 -1.87 -9.75 8.67
C TYR A 26 -1.63 -9.04 10.00
N LYS A 27 -0.51 -9.35 10.66
CA LYS A 27 -0.18 -8.79 11.99
C LYS A 27 0.47 -7.41 11.92
N ASN A 28 1.19 -7.13 10.84
CA ASN A 28 1.95 -5.90 10.65
C ASN A 28 1.34 -5.13 9.47
N VAL A 29 0.45 -4.19 9.75
CA VAL A 29 -0.17 -3.33 8.74
C VAL A 29 0.36 -1.92 8.92
N ASN A 30 1.14 -1.44 7.96
CA ASN A 30 1.70 -0.09 7.94
C ASN A 30 1.10 0.74 6.80
N TYR A 31 1.26 2.05 6.86
CA TYR A 31 0.67 2.98 5.90
C TYR A 31 1.65 4.04 5.46
N VAL A 32 1.53 4.47 4.22
CA VAL A 32 2.28 5.61 3.69
C VAL A 32 1.78 6.87 4.40
N LYS A 33 2.38 7.24 5.54
CA LYS A 33 1.84 8.32 6.41
C LYS A 33 1.65 9.65 5.67
N SER A 34 2.56 10.01 4.76
CA SER A 34 2.48 11.23 3.94
C SER A 34 1.24 11.29 3.04
N GLN A 35 0.66 10.14 2.78
CA GLN A 35 -0.44 9.89 1.87
C GLN A 35 -1.76 9.59 2.63
N MET A 36 -1.73 9.61 3.97
CA MET A 36 -2.92 9.47 4.81
C MET A 36 -3.71 10.77 5.01
N ILE A 37 -3.31 11.84 4.33
CA ILE A 37 -3.93 13.16 4.43
C ILE A 37 -4.76 13.40 3.17
N ALA A 38 -5.92 14.02 3.33
CA ALA A 38 -6.78 14.31 2.21
C ALA A 38 -6.20 15.45 1.33
N ASP A 39 -5.56 15.11 0.22
CA ASP A 39 -5.04 16.05 -0.78
C ASP A 39 -5.70 15.86 -2.16
N GLY A 40 -6.46 16.86 -2.60
CA GLY A 40 -7.15 16.89 -3.90
C GLY A 40 -6.23 17.02 -5.11
N ASN A 41 -5.00 17.50 -4.90
CA ASN A 41 -4.02 17.71 -5.96
C ASN A 41 -3.10 16.50 -6.17
N PHE A 42 -3.23 15.46 -5.34
CA PHE A 42 -2.41 14.24 -5.41
C PHE A 42 -0.90 14.52 -5.40
N SER A 43 -0.44 15.51 -4.61
CA SER A 43 0.93 16.03 -4.63
C SER A 43 2.04 15.03 -4.32
N THR A 44 1.67 13.85 -3.83
CA THR A 44 2.59 12.77 -3.45
C THR A 44 2.73 11.68 -4.52
N VAL A 45 1.93 11.70 -5.58
CA VAL A 45 1.98 10.74 -6.69
C VAL A 45 1.98 11.46 -8.02
N LYS A 46 2.58 10.83 -9.03
CA LYS A 46 2.49 11.32 -10.41
C LYS A 46 1.11 11.06 -11.01
N SER A 47 0.47 9.96 -10.60
CA SER A 47 -0.84 9.51 -11.06
C SER A 47 -1.55 8.77 -9.92
N PRO A 48 -2.83 9.05 -9.64
CA PRO A 48 -3.62 8.34 -8.63
C PRO A 48 -4.24 7.04 -9.17
N ASN A 49 -3.56 6.37 -10.12
CA ASN A 49 -4.03 5.15 -10.76
C ASN A 49 -3.19 3.93 -10.34
N PRO A 50 -3.73 2.98 -9.54
CA PRO A 50 -2.98 1.88 -8.94
C PRO A 50 -2.45 0.85 -9.95
N GLU A 51 -2.94 0.88 -11.20
CA GLU A 51 -2.42 0.07 -12.32
C GLU A 51 -1.05 0.57 -12.82
N GLU A 52 -0.72 1.83 -12.52
CA GLU A 52 0.57 2.45 -12.86
C GLU A 52 1.55 2.27 -11.70
N ILE A 53 2.77 1.80 -12.00
CA ILE A 53 3.80 1.53 -11.00
C ILE A 53 4.18 2.79 -10.21
N GLU A 54 4.15 3.95 -10.87
CA GLU A 54 4.47 5.26 -10.31
C GLU A 54 3.54 5.64 -9.15
N SER A 55 2.30 5.14 -9.14
CA SER A 55 1.35 5.36 -8.05
C SER A 55 1.80 4.65 -6.75
N LEU A 56 2.57 3.55 -6.90
CA LEU A 56 3.03 2.71 -5.80
C LEU A 56 4.44 3.06 -5.31
N ASP A 57 5.16 3.97 -5.95
CA ASP A 57 6.60 4.21 -5.73
C ASP A 57 6.95 4.47 -4.25
N LEU A 58 6.19 5.32 -3.54
CA LEU A 58 6.40 5.56 -2.11
C LEU A 58 6.16 4.30 -1.26
N ALA A 59 5.12 3.54 -1.58
CA ALA A 59 4.78 2.31 -0.89
C ALA A 59 5.81 1.21 -1.16
N LEU A 60 6.33 1.09 -2.39
CA LEU A 60 7.40 0.19 -2.78
C LEU A 60 8.72 0.54 -2.09
N LYS A 61 9.10 1.82 -2.06
CA LYS A 61 10.30 2.29 -1.34
C LYS A 61 10.25 1.93 0.14
N LEU A 62 9.10 2.16 0.76
CA LEU A 62 8.93 1.89 2.19
C LEU A 62 8.82 0.39 2.47
N GLY A 63 8.10 -0.34 1.63
CA GLY A 63 8.04 -1.79 1.66
C GLY A 63 9.43 -2.42 1.51
N ASN A 64 10.26 -1.93 0.59
CA ASN A 64 11.65 -2.36 0.47
C ASN A 64 12.46 -2.10 1.74
N LYS A 65 12.36 -0.88 2.30
CA LYS A 65 13.05 -0.48 3.53
C LYS A 65 12.65 -1.31 4.76
N GLU A 66 11.35 -1.56 4.94
CA GLU A 66 10.79 -2.27 6.10
C GLU A 66 10.71 -3.79 5.92
N LYS A 67 11.18 -4.28 4.78
CA LYS A 67 11.12 -5.69 4.42
C LYS A 67 9.68 -6.24 4.29
N ALA A 68 8.78 -5.46 3.69
CA ALA A 68 7.39 -5.83 3.44
C ALA A 68 7.23 -6.99 2.46
N ASP A 69 6.37 -7.94 2.79
CA ASP A 69 6.01 -9.06 1.91
C ASP A 69 5.10 -8.58 0.75
N ILE A 70 4.17 -7.68 1.05
CA ILE A 70 3.15 -7.22 0.11
C ILE A 70 2.94 -5.70 0.25
N VAL A 71 2.80 -5.04 -0.89
CA VAL A 71 2.34 -3.65 -1.01
C VAL A 71 1.04 -3.64 -1.80
N ILE A 72 0.05 -2.87 -1.33
CA ILE A 72 -1.23 -2.65 -2.01
C ILE A 72 -1.48 -1.15 -2.14
N GLY A 73 -1.90 -0.71 -3.33
CA GLY A 73 -2.48 0.61 -3.54
C GLY A 73 -3.86 0.46 -4.17
N THR A 74 -4.78 1.35 -3.84
CA THR A 74 -6.08 1.46 -4.52
C THR A 74 -6.25 2.90 -5.01
N ASP A 75 -7.15 3.10 -5.96
CA ASP A 75 -7.53 4.43 -6.43
C ASP A 75 -8.44 5.17 -5.41
N PRO A 76 -8.77 6.45 -5.63
CA PRO A 76 -9.51 7.27 -4.67
C PRO A 76 -10.91 6.75 -4.31
N ASP A 77 -11.59 6.08 -5.24
CA ASP A 77 -12.89 5.42 -5.11
C ASP A 77 -12.80 3.94 -4.72
N ALA A 78 -11.59 3.37 -4.76
CA ALA A 78 -11.23 2.06 -4.24
C ALA A 78 -11.93 0.88 -4.92
N ASP A 79 -12.31 1.04 -6.19
CA ASP A 79 -12.81 -0.04 -7.03
C ASP A 79 -11.67 -0.78 -7.77
N ARG A 80 -10.46 -0.18 -7.86
CA ARG A 80 -9.26 -0.78 -8.44
C ARG A 80 -8.14 -0.95 -7.43
N LEU A 81 -7.32 -1.97 -7.65
CA LEU A 81 -6.19 -2.31 -6.79
C LEU A 81 -4.96 -2.72 -7.58
N GLY A 82 -3.81 -2.22 -7.12
CA GLY A 82 -2.48 -2.59 -7.56
C GLY A 82 -1.79 -3.32 -6.42
N ILE A 83 -1.17 -4.47 -6.72
CA ILE A 83 -0.47 -5.30 -5.74
C ILE A 83 0.95 -5.53 -6.23
N ALA A 84 1.92 -5.33 -5.33
CA ALA A 84 3.29 -5.75 -5.52
C ALA A 84 3.69 -6.74 -4.43
N ILE A 85 4.40 -7.81 -4.84
CA ILE A 85 4.89 -8.86 -3.96
C ILE A 85 6.41 -8.80 -3.97
N ARG A 86 7.02 -8.94 -2.81
CA ARG A 86 8.48 -9.03 -2.70
C ARG A 86 9.00 -10.25 -3.47
N ASP A 87 9.97 -10.03 -4.35
CA ASP A 87 10.75 -11.13 -4.92
C ASP A 87 11.63 -11.73 -3.82
N LEU A 88 11.41 -13.00 -3.51
CA LEU A 88 12.12 -13.74 -2.47
C LEU A 88 13.31 -14.55 -3.00
N LYS A 89 13.74 -14.35 -4.26
CA LYS A 89 14.84 -15.09 -4.91
C LYS A 89 15.87 -15.62 -3.91
N ILE A 90 15.76 -16.92 -3.66
CA ILE A 90 16.73 -17.70 -2.90
C ILE A 90 17.81 -18.06 -3.92
N ILE A 91 18.95 -17.38 -3.82
CA ILE A 91 20.15 -17.70 -4.61
C ILE A 91 20.80 -18.96 -4.06
#